data_AF-A0A370QL10-F1
#
_entry.id   AF-A0A370QL10-F1
#
_cell.length_a   1.000
_cell.length_b   1.000
_cell.length_c   1.000
_cell.angle_alpha   90.00
_cell.angle_beta   90.00
_cell.angle_gamma   90.00
#
_symmetry.space_group_name_H-M   'P 1'
#
loop_
_entity.id
_entity.type
_entity.pdbx_description
1 polymer ?
#
loop_
_entity_poly.entity_id
_entity_poly.type
_entity_poly.pdbx_seq_one_letter_code
_entity_poly.pdbx_strand_id
1 'polypeptide(L)'
;MKLVSALLLAGLLFACGNSKTVASTTTTKISKEKTTNVSIDTGISISQGSKIATTPNKPTVEPAETTDRIRLNNTITSAPATKFNHGVWDTLLKKHVSAQGVVAYDGFSKNSEKLRAYIDSLSENLPAETWTQEEKLAYWINAYNAMTVDLILRNLPLESIKDIDKPWDQRLWKLGDKWYNLDEIEHQILRKMNEPRIHFGINCASYSCPPLLNGAFTAKKVDAQLDFLAKQFINDPTRNTITPDRVEISKIFKWFGKDFKKSGSLVDYLNQYSDVKISADAKVRYKDYNWALNN
;
A
#
# COMPACT_ATOMS: atom_id res chain seq x y z
N MET A 1 -2.68 56.16 -9.82
CA MET A 1 -1.24 56.27 -9.49
C MET A 1 -1.12 55.98 -7.99
N LYS A 2 -0.56 54.84 -7.55
CA LYS A 2 0.86 54.64 -7.20
C LYS A 2 1.30 55.66 -6.13
N LEU A 3 1.88 55.37 -4.95
CA LEU A 3 2.59 54.24 -4.34
C LEU A 3 2.62 54.52 -2.81
N VAL A 4 2.40 53.54 -1.92
CA VAL A 4 3.40 52.82 -1.09
C VAL A 4 4.03 53.64 0.06
N SER A 5 3.65 53.28 1.30
CA SER A 5 4.47 53.51 2.50
C SER A 5 5.16 52.19 2.87
N ALA A 6 6.49 52.18 2.74
CA ALA A 6 7.35 51.11 3.22
C ALA A 6 7.67 51.34 4.70
N LEU A 7 7.35 50.37 5.56
CA LEU A 7 7.92 50.29 6.90
C LEU A 7 9.10 49.31 6.85
N LEU A 8 10.31 49.84 7.02
CA LEU A 8 11.50 49.07 7.37
C LEU A 8 11.35 48.52 8.79
N LEU A 9 11.48 47.21 8.95
CA LEU A 9 11.69 46.59 10.25
C LEU A 9 13.16 46.15 10.35
N ALA A 10 13.88 46.80 11.27
CA ALA A 10 15.27 46.56 11.58
C ALA A 10 15.48 45.16 12.19
N GLY A 11 16.57 44.52 11.78
CA GLY A 11 16.99 43.21 12.27
C GLY A 11 17.46 43.23 13.73
N LEU A 12 17.25 42.08 14.38
CA LEU A 12 18.00 41.69 15.57
C LEU A 12 18.58 40.30 15.33
N LEU A 13 19.90 40.28 15.25
CA LEU A 13 20.76 39.12 15.33
C LEU A 13 20.68 38.55 16.76
N PHE A 14 20.43 37.25 16.87
CA PHE A 14 20.90 36.47 18.01
C PHE A 14 21.54 35.18 17.51
N ALA A 15 22.87 35.19 17.56
CA ALA A 15 23.71 34.01 17.54
C ALA A 15 23.70 33.38 18.93
N CYS A 16 23.47 32.08 19.01
CA CYS A 16 23.96 31.24 20.10
C CYS A 16 24.45 29.92 19.48
N GLY A 17 25.77 29.82 19.39
CA GLY A 17 26.47 28.55 19.17
C GLY A 17 26.57 27.77 20.47
N ASN A 18 26.57 26.44 20.34
CA ASN A 18 27.23 25.44 21.18
C ASN A 18 26.71 24.07 20.75
N SER A 19 27.41 22.95 20.91
CA SER A 19 28.83 22.62 20.93
C SER A 19 28.82 21.10 20.73
N LYS A 20 29.81 20.58 20.02
CA LYS A 20 29.94 19.16 19.70
C LYS A 20 30.22 18.35 20.97
N THR A 21 29.61 17.18 21.10
CA THR A 21 30.20 16.07 21.84
C THR A 21 29.94 14.77 21.09
N VAL A 22 31.02 14.25 20.52
CA VAL A 22 31.12 12.95 19.84
C VAL A 22 31.38 11.92 20.92
N ALA A 23 30.49 10.95 21.08
CA ALA A 23 30.73 9.76 21.88
C ALA A 23 31.24 8.63 20.98
N SER A 24 32.49 8.24 21.22
CA SER A 24 33.17 7.11 20.61
C SER A 24 32.62 5.80 21.16
N THR A 25 31.97 4.98 20.33
CA THR A 25 31.62 3.60 20.68
C THR A 25 32.59 2.63 20.03
N THR A 26 33.31 1.94 20.89
CA THR A 26 34.26 0.85 20.67
C THR A 26 33.72 -0.22 19.73
N THR A 27 34.46 -0.50 18.67
CA THR A 27 34.25 -1.64 17.75
C THR A 27 34.79 -2.93 18.36
N THR A 28 33.91 -3.83 18.79
CA THR A 28 34.29 -5.20 19.14
C THR A 28 34.25 -6.07 17.87
N LYS A 29 35.43 -6.56 17.46
CA LYS A 29 35.62 -7.59 16.43
C LYS A 29 34.96 -8.90 16.90
N ILE A 30 34.10 -9.48 16.07
CA ILE A 30 33.70 -10.90 16.18
C ILE A 30 34.26 -11.64 14.96
N SER A 31 34.95 -12.74 15.28
CA SER A 31 35.64 -13.65 14.39
C SER A 31 34.70 -14.46 13.50
N LYS A 32 35.17 -14.72 12.27
CA LYS A 32 34.61 -15.69 11.32
C LYS A 32 34.68 -17.10 11.90
N GLU A 33 33.58 -17.82 11.84
CA GLU A 33 33.56 -19.28 11.93
C GLU A 33 32.98 -19.87 10.64
N LYS A 34 33.58 -20.98 10.23
CA LYS A 34 33.50 -21.63 8.93
C LYS A 34 32.73 -22.93 9.14
N THR A 35 31.63 -23.13 8.43
CA THR A 35 30.95 -24.44 8.44
C THR A 35 30.48 -24.83 7.04
N THR A 36 31.30 -25.73 6.49
CA THR A 36 31.08 -26.80 5.52
C THR A 36 29.67 -27.08 4.97
N ASN A 37 29.66 -27.18 3.63
CA ASN A 37 28.61 -27.73 2.77
C ASN A 37 28.28 -29.20 3.10
N VAL A 38 27.00 -29.54 3.02
CA VAL A 38 26.51 -30.91 2.81
C VAL A 38 25.53 -30.88 1.64
N SER A 39 25.92 -31.53 0.53
CA SER A 39 25.06 -31.85 -0.60
C SER A 39 24.21 -33.07 -0.28
N ILE A 40 22.93 -33.05 -0.63
CA ILE A 40 22.09 -34.23 -0.68
C ILE A 40 21.75 -34.52 -2.14
N ASP A 41 22.23 -35.67 -2.57
CA ASP A 41 21.99 -36.35 -3.84
C ASP A 41 20.64 -37.09 -3.77
N THR A 42 19.79 -36.92 -4.79
CA THR A 42 18.63 -37.79 -5.00
C THR A 42 18.54 -38.13 -6.48
N GLY A 43 19.14 -39.26 -6.85
CA GLY A 43 18.78 -40.02 -8.04
C GLY A 43 17.73 -41.09 -7.70
N ILE A 44 16.73 -41.25 -8.56
CA ILE A 44 16.15 -42.52 -9.05
C ILE A 44 15.21 -42.17 -10.23
N SER A 45 15.19 -43.06 -11.21
CA SER A 45 14.81 -42.83 -12.61
C SER A 45 13.81 -43.91 -13.09
N ILE A 46 13.00 -43.56 -14.12
CA ILE A 46 12.37 -44.41 -15.18
C ILE A 46 11.10 -45.20 -14.72
N SER A 47 9.93 -45.16 -15.41
CA SER A 47 9.70 -45.70 -16.77
C SER A 47 8.55 -45.07 -17.61
N GLN A 48 8.82 -45.02 -18.92
CA GLN A 48 7.92 -44.92 -20.10
C GLN A 48 6.91 -46.11 -20.11
N GLY A 49 5.76 -46.18 -20.80
CA GLY A 49 5.15 -45.50 -21.95
C GLY A 49 4.53 -46.59 -22.88
N SER A 50 3.29 -46.46 -23.38
CA SER A 50 2.85 -47.16 -24.62
C SER A 50 1.50 -46.65 -25.18
N LYS A 51 1.30 -46.88 -26.49
CA LYS A 51 0.45 -46.20 -27.48
C LYS A 51 -0.73 -47.06 -27.99
N ILE A 52 -1.81 -46.36 -28.41
CA ILE A 52 -2.63 -46.46 -29.67
C ILE A 52 -3.14 -47.84 -30.19
N ALA A 53 -4.45 -47.97 -30.47
CA ALA A 53 -5.04 -48.31 -31.80
C ALA A 53 -6.55 -48.71 -31.83
N THR A 54 -7.33 -47.97 -32.65
CA THR A 54 -8.44 -48.27 -33.61
C THR A 54 -9.54 -49.38 -33.48
N THR A 55 -10.76 -48.93 -33.86
CA THR A 55 -12.07 -49.52 -34.35
C THR A 55 -12.05 -50.85 -35.15
N PRO A 56 -13.18 -51.57 -35.48
CA PRO A 56 -14.57 -51.09 -35.81
C PRO A 56 -15.79 -52.02 -35.49
N ASN A 57 -17.04 -51.51 -35.58
CA ASN A 57 -18.18 -52.10 -36.37
C ASN A 57 -19.58 -51.54 -36.04
N LYS A 58 -20.45 -51.55 -37.07
CA LYS A 58 -21.90 -51.20 -37.15
C LYS A 58 -22.70 -52.51 -37.39
N PRO A 59 -23.94 -52.72 -36.88
CA PRO A 59 -25.18 -52.39 -37.62
C PRO A 59 -26.42 -51.94 -36.81
N THR A 60 -27.13 -50.98 -37.41
CA THR A 60 -28.59 -50.74 -37.58
C THR A 60 -29.60 -51.34 -36.58
N VAL A 61 -30.48 -50.50 -36.00
CA VAL A 61 -31.99 -50.53 -36.04
C VAL A 61 -32.55 -49.36 -35.16
N GLU A 62 -33.56 -48.67 -35.67
CA GLU A 62 -34.42 -47.60 -35.10
C GLU A 62 -35.77 -48.21 -34.60
N PRO A 63 -36.69 -47.57 -33.81
CA PRO A 63 -36.72 -46.29 -33.09
C PRO A 63 -37.13 -46.39 -31.59
N ALA A 64 -37.19 -45.19 -30.98
CA ALA A 64 -38.04 -44.76 -29.87
C ALA A 64 -37.36 -44.74 -28.50
N GLU A 65 -37.02 -43.54 -28.02
CA GLU A 65 -37.47 -43.04 -26.72
C GLU A 65 -37.09 -41.57 -26.51
N THR A 66 -38.06 -40.86 -25.94
CA THR A 66 -38.05 -39.51 -25.36
C THR A 66 -36.73 -39.09 -24.71
N THR A 67 -36.06 -38.09 -25.28
CA THR A 67 -34.98 -37.36 -24.59
C THR A 67 -35.51 -36.07 -23.98
N ASP A 68 -35.69 -36.09 -22.65
CA ASP A 68 -35.64 -34.90 -21.80
C ASP A 68 -34.26 -34.25 -21.97
N ARG A 69 -34.21 -33.12 -22.67
CA ARG A 69 -33.02 -32.27 -22.70
C ARG A 69 -32.95 -31.50 -21.39
N ILE A 70 -32.19 -32.03 -20.42
CA ILE A 70 -31.67 -31.23 -19.31
C ILE A 70 -30.81 -30.12 -19.91
N ARG A 71 -31.36 -28.90 -19.98
CA ARG A 71 -30.58 -27.69 -20.22
C ARG A 71 -29.74 -27.43 -18.97
N LEU A 72 -28.49 -27.89 -18.98
CA LEU A 72 -27.44 -27.34 -18.13
C LEU A 72 -27.20 -25.89 -18.56
N ASN A 73 -27.92 -24.96 -17.94
CA ASN A 73 -27.60 -23.55 -18.00
C ASN A 73 -26.31 -23.33 -17.20
N ASN A 74 -25.18 -23.57 -17.84
CA ASN A 74 -23.88 -23.16 -17.33
C ASN A 74 -23.75 -21.65 -17.55
N THR A 75 -24.46 -20.86 -16.74
CA THR A 75 -24.20 -19.43 -16.63
C THR A 75 -22.87 -19.29 -15.91
N ILE A 76 -21.78 -19.36 -16.67
CA ILE A 76 -20.49 -18.84 -16.22
C ILE A 76 -20.68 -17.33 -16.14
N THR A 77 -21.08 -16.84 -14.98
CA THR A 77 -20.98 -15.43 -14.66
C THR A 77 -19.50 -15.09 -14.68
N SER A 78 -19.00 -14.60 -15.81
CA SER A 78 -17.67 -14.02 -15.88
C SER A 78 -17.66 -12.84 -14.90
N ALA A 79 -16.80 -12.93 -13.88
CA ALA A 79 -16.53 -11.77 -13.04
C ALA A 79 -16.12 -10.60 -13.95
N PRO A 80 -16.58 -9.36 -13.68
CA PRO A 80 -16.25 -8.23 -14.53
C PRO A 80 -14.73 -8.09 -14.65
N ALA A 81 -14.25 -7.93 -15.89
CA ALA A 81 -12.85 -7.66 -16.17
C ALA A 81 -12.45 -6.35 -15.47
N THR A 82 -11.33 -6.37 -14.74
CA THR A 82 -10.78 -5.16 -14.09
C THR A 82 -10.47 -4.10 -15.14
N LYS A 83 -11.00 -2.87 -14.97
CA LYS A 83 -10.84 -1.77 -15.94
C LYS A 83 -9.40 -1.35 -16.17
N PHE A 84 -8.53 -1.51 -15.17
CA PHE A 84 -7.11 -1.25 -15.27
C PHE A 84 -6.30 -2.36 -14.59
N ASN A 85 -5.14 -2.68 -15.17
CA ASN A 85 -4.29 -3.77 -14.71
C ASN A 85 -3.07 -3.25 -13.93
N HIS A 86 -3.06 -3.50 -12.62
CA HIS A 86 -1.97 -3.11 -11.73
C HIS A 86 -0.82 -4.14 -11.66
N GLY A 87 -0.73 -5.10 -12.58
CA GLY A 87 0.21 -6.24 -12.50
C GLY A 87 1.70 -5.84 -12.49
N VAL A 88 2.08 -4.76 -13.17
CA VAL A 88 3.45 -4.22 -13.12
C VAL A 88 3.77 -3.74 -11.70
N TRP A 89 2.87 -2.98 -11.09
CA TRP A 89 3.01 -2.50 -9.72
C TRP A 89 2.99 -3.64 -8.70
N ASP A 90 2.09 -4.60 -8.87
CA ASP A 90 2.02 -5.81 -8.03
C ASP A 90 3.33 -6.60 -8.05
N THR A 91 3.94 -6.74 -9.23
CA THR A 91 5.24 -7.41 -9.37
C THR A 91 6.35 -6.66 -8.64
N LEU A 92 6.36 -5.33 -8.72
CA LEU A 92 7.34 -4.50 -8.01
C LEU A 92 7.16 -4.60 -6.49
N LEU A 93 5.92 -4.50 -6.00
CA LEU A 93 5.59 -4.63 -4.59
C LEU A 93 6.03 -5.99 -4.03
N LYS A 94 5.66 -7.10 -4.68
CA LYS A 94 6.04 -8.44 -4.23
C LYS A 94 7.55 -8.67 -4.19
N LYS A 95 8.29 -7.96 -5.04
CA LYS A 95 9.75 -8.09 -5.13
C LYS A 95 10.47 -7.26 -4.07
N HIS A 96 9.95 -6.07 -3.76
CA HIS A 96 10.69 -5.04 -3.01
C HIS A 96 10.01 -4.60 -1.71
N VAL A 97 8.88 -5.20 -1.35
CA VAL A 97 8.17 -4.94 -0.10
C VAL A 97 8.02 -6.25 0.67
N SER A 98 8.50 -6.28 1.90
CA SER A 98 8.40 -7.47 2.76
C SER A 98 6.96 -7.75 3.17
N ALA A 99 6.68 -8.95 3.70
CA ALA A 99 5.36 -9.26 4.26
C ALA A 99 4.95 -8.34 5.42
N GLN A 100 5.93 -7.72 6.08
CA GLN A 100 5.74 -6.73 7.15
C GLN A 100 5.63 -5.29 6.62
N GLY A 101 5.70 -5.09 5.30
CA GLY A 101 5.59 -3.79 4.64
C GLY A 101 6.85 -2.91 4.72
N VAL A 102 8.02 -3.51 4.98
CA VAL A 102 9.33 -2.84 4.90
C VAL A 102 9.73 -2.72 3.43
N VAL A 103 10.17 -1.53 3.01
CA VAL A 103 10.41 -1.18 1.60
C VAL A 103 11.90 -1.16 1.27
N ALA A 104 12.32 -2.05 0.37
CA ALA A 104 13.68 -2.09 -0.15
C ALA A 104 13.87 -1.04 -1.25
N TYR A 105 14.10 0.23 -0.86
CA TYR A 105 14.28 1.34 -1.79
C TYR A 105 15.50 1.19 -2.72
N ASP A 106 16.55 0.50 -2.27
CA ASP A 106 17.71 0.14 -3.09
C ASP A 106 17.34 -0.85 -4.22
N GLY A 107 16.47 -1.81 -3.92
CA GLY A 107 15.87 -2.74 -4.87
C GLY A 107 14.96 -2.01 -5.87
N PHE A 108 14.09 -1.13 -5.37
CA PHE A 108 13.22 -0.29 -6.19
C PHE A 108 14.00 0.62 -7.14
N SER A 109 15.12 1.20 -6.69
CA SER A 109 15.98 2.07 -7.50
C SER A 109 16.46 1.39 -8.79
N LYS A 110 16.80 0.09 -8.70
CA LYS A 110 17.21 -0.76 -9.84
C LYS A 110 16.06 -1.07 -10.81
N ASN A 111 14.81 -0.77 -10.42
CA ASN A 111 13.61 -0.96 -11.22
C ASN A 111 12.80 0.35 -11.38
N SER A 112 13.46 1.51 -11.21
CA SER A 112 12.82 2.83 -11.31
C SER A 112 12.18 3.09 -12.67
N GLU A 113 12.77 2.61 -13.77
CA GLU A 113 12.16 2.70 -15.10
C GLU A 113 10.83 1.94 -15.19
N LYS A 114 10.74 0.74 -14.58
CA LYS A 114 9.50 -0.04 -14.54
C LYS A 114 8.43 0.63 -13.68
N LEU A 115 8.84 1.26 -12.58
CA LEU A 115 7.94 2.05 -11.74
C LEU A 115 7.37 3.24 -12.51
N ARG A 116 8.23 4.00 -13.20
CA ARG A 116 7.80 5.15 -14.02
C ARG A 116 6.90 4.72 -15.17
N ALA A 117 7.23 3.64 -15.87
CA ALA A 117 6.36 3.08 -16.91
C ALA A 117 4.97 2.67 -16.38
N TYR A 118 4.89 2.19 -15.14
CA TYR A 118 3.60 1.94 -14.48
C TYR A 118 2.85 3.25 -14.15
N ILE A 119 3.55 4.28 -13.67
CA ILE A 119 2.93 5.58 -13.41
C ILE A 119 2.45 6.23 -14.72
N ASP A 120 3.21 6.09 -15.80
CA ASP A 120 2.84 6.57 -17.12
C ASP A 120 1.59 5.85 -17.64
N SER A 121 1.46 4.53 -17.42
CA SER A 121 0.25 3.80 -17.84
C SER A 121 -1.01 4.18 -17.05
N LEU A 122 -0.86 4.68 -15.81
CA LEU A 122 -1.98 5.30 -15.08
C LEU A 122 -2.50 6.53 -15.83
N SER A 123 -1.61 7.33 -16.44
CA SER A 123 -1.97 8.57 -17.15
C SER A 123 -2.91 8.33 -18.33
N GLU A 124 -2.75 7.18 -18.99
CA GLU A 124 -3.54 6.77 -20.15
C GLU A 124 -4.90 6.15 -19.75
N ASN A 125 -5.09 5.84 -18.46
CA ASN A 125 -6.21 5.04 -17.96
C ASN A 125 -6.87 5.68 -16.72
N LEU A 126 -7.13 6.99 -16.78
CA LEU A 126 -7.81 7.72 -15.70
C LEU A 126 -9.19 7.11 -15.37
N PRO A 127 -9.61 7.05 -14.09
CA PRO A 127 -10.90 6.51 -13.71
C PRO A 127 -12.05 7.30 -14.33
N ALA A 128 -12.91 6.63 -15.09
CA ALA A 128 -14.09 7.24 -15.67
C ALA A 128 -15.23 7.34 -14.64
N GLU A 129 -16.21 8.20 -14.91
CA GLU A 129 -17.38 8.32 -14.03
C GLU A 129 -18.16 7.01 -13.88
N THR A 130 -18.16 6.19 -14.93
CA THR A 130 -18.80 4.87 -14.98
C THR A 130 -18.10 3.78 -14.17
N TRP A 131 -16.91 4.04 -13.63
CA TRP A 131 -16.21 3.08 -12.78
C TRP A 131 -16.90 2.96 -11.43
N THR A 132 -16.88 1.74 -10.86
CA THR A 132 -17.38 1.52 -9.50
C THR A 132 -16.48 2.21 -8.47
N GLN A 133 -16.98 2.34 -7.24
CA GLN A 133 -16.19 2.93 -6.17
C GLN A 133 -14.93 2.11 -5.86
N GLU A 134 -15.00 0.79 -5.93
CA GLU A 134 -13.89 -0.14 -5.73
C GLU A 134 -12.82 0.01 -6.81
N GLU A 135 -13.23 0.21 -8.06
CA GLU A 135 -12.32 0.46 -9.18
C GLU A 135 -11.59 1.80 -8.99
N LYS A 136 -12.32 2.86 -8.60
CA LYS A 136 -11.74 4.18 -8.31
C LYS A 136 -10.78 4.10 -7.09
N LEU A 137 -11.17 3.44 -6.01
CA LEU A 137 -10.33 3.26 -4.82
C LEU A 137 -9.04 2.51 -5.15
N ALA A 138 -9.14 1.36 -5.82
CA ALA A 138 -7.97 0.56 -6.20
C ALA A 138 -6.99 1.38 -7.05
N TYR A 139 -7.50 2.13 -8.04
CA TYR A 139 -6.66 2.99 -8.87
C TYR A 139 -5.93 4.05 -8.05
N TRP A 140 -6.66 4.85 -7.27
CA TRP A 140 -6.07 6.03 -6.61
C TRP A 140 -5.16 5.66 -5.44
N ILE A 141 -5.45 4.57 -4.71
CA ILE A 141 -4.55 4.05 -3.68
C ILE A 141 -3.23 3.57 -4.31
N ASN A 142 -3.31 2.79 -5.39
CA ASN A 142 -2.11 2.33 -6.07
C ASN A 142 -1.32 3.49 -6.70
N ALA A 143 -2.00 4.50 -7.25
CA ALA A 143 -1.37 5.71 -7.77
C ALA A 143 -0.60 6.46 -6.67
N TYR A 144 -1.23 6.74 -5.54
CA TYR A 144 -0.59 7.41 -4.40
C TYR A 144 0.66 6.65 -3.93
N ASN A 145 0.55 5.33 -3.74
CA ASN A 145 1.65 4.52 -3.23
C ASN A 145 2.82 4.45 -4.22
N ALA A 146 2.56 4.26 -5.51
CA ALA A 146 3.61 4.22 -6.53
C ALA A 146 4.30 5.58 -6.68
N MET A 147 3.54 6.68 -6.65
CA MET A 147 4.08 8.04 -6.69
C MET A 147 4.87 8.37 -5.43
N THR A 148 4.44 7.91 -4.26
CA THR A 148 5.22 8.09 -3.02
C THR A 148 6.55 7.36 -3.10
N VAL A 149 6.57 6.12 -3.60
CA VAL A 149 7.84 5.41 -3.83
C VAL A 149 8.72 6.16 -4.84
N ASP A 150 8.18 6.59 -5.98
CA ASP A 150 8.92 7.37 -6.98
C ASP A 150 9.48 8.68 -6.40
N LEU A 151 8.74 9.37 -5.53
CA LEU A 151 9.21 10.57 -4.82
C LEU A 151 10.42 10.26 -3.95
N ILE A 152 10.40 9.16 -3.18
CA ILE A 152 11.55 8.75 -2.37
C ILE A 152 12.75 8.46 -3.28
N LEU A 153 12.56 7.67 -4.35
CA LEU A 153 13.66 7.31 -5.27
C LEU A 153 14.31 8.53 -5.93
N ARG A 154 13.55 9.58 -6.24
CA ARG A 154 14.07 10.83 -6.83
C ARG A 154 14.99 11.61 -5.89
N ASN A 155 14.90 11.37 -4.59
CA ASN A 155 15.56 12.17 -3.57
C ASN A 155 16.59 11.37 -2.75
N LEU A 156 16.86 10.10 -3.07
CA LEU A 156 17.86 9.31 -2.37
C LEU A 156 19.27 9.90 -2.55
N PRO A 157 20.14 9.83 -1.52
CA PRO A 157 19.89 9.31 -0.18
C PRO A 157 19.15 10.32 0.72
N LEU A 158 18.23 9.84 1.56
CA LEU A 158 17.52 10.63 2.58
C LEU A 158 17.14 9.74 3.78
N GLU A 159 16.93 10.34 4.96
CA GLU A 159 16.57 9.60 6.18
C GLU A 159 15.06 9.67 6.47
N SER A 160 14.41 10.72 6.00
CA SER A 160 12.97 10.94 6.17
C SER A 160 12.35 11.60 4.94
N ILE A 161 11.11 11.21 4.58
CA ILE A 161 10.31 11.96 3.60
C ILE A 161 10.21 13.46 3.96
N LYS A 162 10.34 13.82 5.24
CA LYS A 162 10.35 15.21 5.73
C LYS A 162 11.59 16.01 5.33
N ASP A 163 12.65 15.36 4.87
CA ASP A 163 13.86 16.02 4.38
C ASP A 163 13.68 16.59 2.97
N ILE A 164 12.65 16.13 2.26
CA ILE A 164 12.27 16.62 0.93
C ILE A 164 11.47 17.92 1.11
N ASP A 165 11.77 18.96 0.32
CA ASP A 165 10.99 20.21 0.37
C ASP A 165 9.54 19.95 -0.10
N LYS A 166 8.57 20.30 0.75
CA LYS A 166 7.12 20.19 0.48
C LYS A 166 6.72 18.86 -0.22
N PRO A 167 7.01 17.69 0.36
CA PRO A 167 6.97 16.42 -0.36
C PRO A 167 5.58 16.08 -0.91
N TRP A 168 4.52 16.53 -0.23
CA TRP A 168 3.15 16.29 -0.67
C TRP A 168 2.63 17.29 -1.71
N ASP A 169 3.23 18.48 -1.80
CA ASP A 169 2.73 19.56 -2.66
C ASP A 169 3.36 19.57 -4.07
N GLN A 170 4.45 18.82 -4.27
CA GLN A 170 5.17 18.80 -5.54
C GLN A 170 4.34 18.18 -6.68
N ARG A 171 4.11 18.95 -7.74
CA ARG A 171 3.38 18.51 -8.94
C ARG A 171 4.30 17.78 -9.91
N LEU A 172 4.57 16.49 -9.64
CA LEU A 172 5.57 15.70 -10.37
C LEU A 172 4.99 14.69 -11.38
N TRP A 173 3.71 14.35 -11.26
CA TRP A 173 3.12 13.27 -12.07
C TRP A 173 1.99 13.79 -12.93
N LYS A 174 2.12 13.65 -14.25
CA LYS A 174 1.09 14.05 -15.20
C LYS A 174 0.16 12.86 -15.46
N LEU A 175 -1.12 12.98 -15.09
CA LEU A 175 -2.16 12.00 -15.44
C LEU A 175 -3.17 12.68 -16.37
N GLY A 176 -3.34 12.16 -17.59
CA GLY A 176 -4.02 12.89 -18.67
C GLY A 176 -3.36 14.26 -18.91
N ASP A 177 -4.14 15.33 -18.91
CA ASP A 177 -3.64 16.69 -19.12
C ASP A 177 -3.25 17.43 -17.84
N LYS A 178 -3.41 16.79 -16.67
CA LYS A 178 -3.23 17.44 -15.36
C LYS A 178 -2.02 16.90 -14.62
N TRP A 179 -1.25 17.81 -14.03
CA TRP A 179 -0.18 17.49 -13.09
C TRP A 179 -0.74 17.33 -11.68
N TYR A 180 -0.53 16.18 -11.06
CA TYR A 180 -0.97 15.83 -9.72
C TYR A 180 0.18 15.91 -8.72
N ASN A 181 -0.18 16.13 -7.45
CA ASN A 181 0.69 15.95 -6.28
C ASN A 181 0.02 14.97 -5.29
N LEU A 182 0.75 14.54 -4.26
CA LEU A 182 0.24 13.54 -3.31
C LEU A 182 -0.89 14.10 -2.45
N ASP A 183 -0.80 15.37 -2.02
CA ASP A 183 -1.86 16.04 -1.24
C ASP A 183 -3.19 16.01 -1.98
N GLU A 184 -3.20 16.34 -3.27
CA GLU A 184 -4.41 16.37 -4.08
C GLU A 184 -5.06 14.99 -4.20
N ILE A 185 -4.27 13.93 -4.41
CA ILE A 185 -4.79 12.55 -4.47
C ILE A 185 -5.41 12.15 -3.13
N GLU A 186 -4.75 12.45 -2.01
CA GLU A 186 -5.25 12.09 -0.70
C GLU A 186 -6.46 12.93 -0.29
N HIS A 187 -6.32 14.26 -0.29
CA HIS A 187 -7.30 15.18 0.30
C HIS A 187 -8.47 15.51 -0.60
N GLN A 188 -8.26 15.60 -1.92
CA GLN A 188 -9.30 16.01 -2.86
C GLN A 188 -9.97 14.85 -3.57
N ILE A 189 -9.33 13.67 -3.59
CA ILE A 189 -9.88 12.49 -4.27
C ILE A 189 -10.24 11.41 -3.25
N LEU A 190 -9.25 10.75 -2.64
CA LEU A 190 -9.48 9.56 -1.79
C LEU A 190 -10.37 9.88 -0.59
N ARG A 191 -10.08 10.97 0.14
CA ARG A 191 -10.88 11.35 1.32
C ARG A 191 -12.32 11.74 0.98
N LYS A 192 -12.59 12.15 -0.28
CA LYS A 192 -13.95 12.47 -0.76
C LYS A 192 -14.77 11.22 -1.09
N MET A 193 -14.14 10.05 -1.20
CA MET A 193 -14.84 8.77 -1.40
C MET A 193 -15.50 8.22 -0.13
N ASN A 194 -15.37 8.90 1.01
CA ASN A 194 -15.96 8.51 2.29
C ASN A 194 -15.52 7.12 2.81
N GLU A 195 -14.33 6.68 2.42
CA GLU A 195 -13.75 5.41 2.87
C GLU A 195 -12.64 5.69 3.91
N PRO A 196 -12.90 5.56 5.23
CA PRO A 196 -11.89 5.86 6.25
C PRO A 196 -10.69 4.92 6.23
N ARG A 197 -10.83 3.69 5.70
CA ARG A 197 -9.73 2.72 5.65
C ARG A 197 -8.63 3.11 4.66
N ILE A 198 -8.86 4.08 3.77
CA ILE A 198 -7.81 4.61 2.87
C ILE A 198 -6.57 5.05 3.64
N HIS A 199 -6.73 5.55 4.87
CA HIS A 199 -5.63 5.95 5.74
C HIS A 199 -4.68 4.82 6.10
N PHE A 200 -5.11 3.55 5.98
CA PHE A 200 -4.28 2.36 6.13
C PHE A 200 -3.81 1.78 4.79
N GLY A 201 -4.46 2.16 3.69
CA GLY A 201 -4.14 1.72 2.34
C GLY A 201 -3.08 2.57 1.64
N ILE A 202 -2.91 3.82 2.07
CA ILE A 202 -1.86 4.71 1.56
C ILE A 202 -0.67 4.79 2.52
N ASN A 203 0.54 4.73 1.98
CA ASN A 203 1.78 4.74 2.74
C ASN A 203 2.57 6.02 2.43
N CYS A 204 2.89 6.78 3.47
CA CYS A 204 3.65 8.04 3.40
C CYS A 204 5.17 7.86 3.53
N ALA A 205 5.69 6.65 3.28
CA ALA A 205 7.10 6.28 3.39
C ALA A 205 7.76 6.47 4.79
N SER A 206 6.98 6.65 5.86
CA SER A 206 7.52 6.79 7.21
C SER A 206 7.35 5.51 8.05
N TYR A 207 8.22 5.33 9.03
CA TYR A 207 8.20 4.18 9.95
C TYR A 207 6.85 4.07 10.68
N SER A 208 6.30 5.18 11.17
CA SER A 208 5.00 5.17 11.88
C SER A 208 3.79 5.14 10.94
N CYS A 209 3.99 5.22 9.63
CA CYS A 209 2.92 5.05 8.66
C CYS A 209 2.41 3.59 8.69
N PRO A 210 1.16 3.34 8.25
CA PRO A 210 0.70 1.99 7.99
C PRO A 210 1.62 1.28 7.01
N PRO A 211 1.92 -0.02 7.23
CA PRO A 211 2.79 -0.77 6.34
C PRO A 211 2.29 -0.75 4.90
N LEU A 212 3.20 -0.59 3.94
CA LEU A 212 2.85 -0.71 2.53
C LEU A 212 2.50 -2.17 2.22
N LEU A 213 1.31 -2.41 1.66
CA LEU A 213 0.89 -3.76 1.27
C LEU A 213 1.81 -4.30 0.17
N ASN A 214 2.31 -5.52 0.31
CA ASN A 214 3.19 -6.18 -0.65
C ASN A 214 2.46 -6.75 -1.90
N GLY A 215 1.34 -6.14 -2.26
CA GLY A 215 0.53 -6.50 -3.43
C GLY A 215 -0.38 -5.34 -3.82
N ALA A 216 -0.65 -5.20 -5.11
CA ALA A 216 -1.45 -4.08 -5.59
C ALA A 216 -2.92 -4.22 -5.15
N PHE A 217 -3.59 -3.09 -4.94
CA PHE A 217 -5.04 -3.09 -4.78
C PHE A 217 -5.71 -3.47 -6.09
N THR A 218 -6.80 -4.24 -6.01
CA THR A 218 -7.62 -4.57 -7.18
C THR A 218 -9.08 -4.31 -6.85
N ALA A 219 -9.89 -3.89 -7.81
CA ALA A 219 -11.32 -3.63 -7.57
C ALA A 219 -12.03 -4.81 -6.88
N LYS A 220 -11.69 -6.04 -7.27
CA LYS A 220 -12.26 -7.25 -6.67
C LYS A 220 -11.89 -7.46 -5.20
N LYS A 221 -10.75 -6.95 -4.75
CA LYS A 221 -10.18 -7.24 -3.41
C LYS A 221 -10.03 -6.02 -2.52
N VAL A 222 -10.21 -4.80 -3.04
CA VAL A 222 -9.86 -3.56 -2.34
C VAL A 222 -10.54 -3.44 -0.99
N ASP A 223 -11.81 -3.83 -0.89
CA ASP A 223 -12.55 -3.84 0.37
C ASP A 223 -11.91 -4.78 1.40
N ALA A 224 -11.70 -6.06 1.05
CA ALA A 224 -11.04 -7.03 1.91
C ALA A 224 -9.58 -6.66 2.23
N GLN A 225 -8.86 -6.03 1.29
CA GLN A 225 -7.49 -5.53 1.51
C GLN A 225 -7.48 -4.38 2.52
N LEU A 226 -8.43 -3.45 2.42
CA LEU A 226 -8.57 -2.33 3.33
C LEU A 226 -8.98 -2.79 4.74
N ASP A 227 -9.91 -3.75 4.85
CA ASP A 227 -10.26 -4.37 6.15
C ASP A 227 -9.09 -5.09 6.78
N PHE A 228 -8.35 -5.86 5.98
CA PHE A 228 -7.12 -6.52 6.45
C PHE A 228 -6.13 -5.49 7.00
N LEU A 229 -5.86 -4.41 6.26
CA LEU A 229 -4.91 -3.37 6.69
C LEU A 229 -5.40 -2.60 7.92
N ALA A 230 -6.69 -2.29 8.02
CA ALA A 230 -7.27 -1.65 9.19
C ALA A 230 -7.09 -2.51 10.45
N LYS A 231 -7.42 -3.81 10.34
CA LYS A 231 -7.23 -4.76 11.44
C LYS A 231 -5.76 -4.93 11.82
N GLN A 232 -4.88 -5.10 10.83
CA GLN A 232 -3.44 -5.23 11.07
C GLN A 232 -2.88 -3.99 11.77
N PHE A 233 -3.21 -2.80 11.26
CA PHE A 233 -2.67 -1.56 11.82
C PHE A 233 -3.18 -1.31 13.23
N ILE A 234 -4.48 -1.40 13.47
CA ILE A 234 -5.09 -1.09 14.78
C ILE A 234 -4.51 -2.00 15.88
N ASN A 235 -4.24 -3.27 15.56
CA ASN A 235 -3.70 -4.25 16.51
C ASN A 235 -2.17 -4.35 16.52
N ASP A 236 -1.46 -3.47 15.80
CA ASP A 236 0.00 -3.47 15.78
C ASP A 236 0.58 -2.89 17.09
N PRO A 237 1.26 -3.70 17.93
CA PRO A 237 1.79 -3.24 19.21
C PRO A 237 2.93 -2.22 19.09
N THR A 238 3.57 -2.14 17.93
CA THR A 238 4.64 -1.16 17.66
C THR A 238 4.06 0.24 17.43
N ARG A 239 2.81 0.34 16.97
CA ARG A 239 2.14 1.58 16.61
C ARG A 239 1.00 1.95 17.55
N ASN A 240 0.43 0.96 18.24
CA ASN A 240 -0.76 1.11 19.07
C ASN A 240 -0.65 0.26 20.35
N THR A 241 -1.24 0.74 21.43
CA THR A 241 -1.40 -0.01 22.68
C THR A 241 -2.84 0.15 23.11
N ILE A 242 -3.62 -0.91 22.99
CA ILE A 242 -5.05 -0.90 23.24
C ILE A 242 -5.37 -1.86 24.40
N THR A 243 -5.98 -1.31 25.44
CA THR A 243 -6.61 -2.06 26.54
C THR A 243 -8.06 -1.56 26.70
N PRO A 244 -8.90 -2.22 27.53
CA PRO A 244 -10.28 -1.76 27.73
C PRO A 244 -10.38 -0.29 28.16
N ASP A 245 -9.51 0.18 29.05
CA ASP A 245 -9.62 1.51 29.67
C ASP A 245 -8.59 2.54 29.16
N ARG A 246 -7.56 2.07 28.43
CA ARG A 246 -6.47 2.92 27.94
C ARG A 246 -6.16 2.61 26.48
N VAL A 247 -6.17 3.67 25.67
CA VAL A 247 -5.86 3.61 24.24
C VAL A 247 -4.73 4.58 23.95
N GLU A 248 -3.57 4.06 23.55
CA GLU A 248 -2.43 4.87 23.12
C GLU A 248 -2.08 4.52 21.67
N ILE A 249 -2.48 5.37 20.74
CA ILE A 249 -2.56 5.02 19.31
C ILE A 249 -1.81 6.01 18.42
N SER A 250 -1.56 5.64 17.17
CA SER A 250 -0.86 6.49 16.21
C SER A 250 -1.53 7.86 16.00
N LYS A 251 -0.71 8.90 15.73
CA LYS A 251 -1.19 10.27 15.42
C LYS A 251 -2.07 10.33 14.17
N ILE A 252 -2.12 9.31 13.32
CA ILE A 252 -3.04 9.28 12.17
C ILE A 252 -4.51 9.42 12.61
N PHE A 253 -4.89 8.83 13.75
CA PHE A 253 -6.24 8.96 14.31
C PHE A 253 -6.55 10.37 14.82
N LYS A 254 -5.50 11.15 15.14
CA LYS A 254 -5.62 12.57 15.49
C LYS A 254 -5.73 13.42 14.24
N TRP A 255 -4.83 13.26 13.28
CA TRP A 255 -4.76 14.06 12.05
C TRP A 255 -6.00 13.88 11.18
N PHE A 256 -6.48 12.64 11.05
CA PHE A 256 -7.64 12.29 10.23
C PHE A 256 -8.89 11.95 11.05
N GLY A 257 -8.97 12.42 12.30
CA GLY A 257 -10.05 12.09 13.23
C GLY A 257 -11.47 12.38 12.69
N LYS A 258 -11.62 13.34 11.77
CA LYS A 258 -12.91 13.62 11.11
C LYS A 258 -13.38 12.47 10.23
N ASP A 259 -12.47 11.74 9.62
CA ASP A 259 -12.80 10.68 8.67
C ASP A 259 -13.25 9.41 9.43
N PHE A 260 -12.60 9.11 10.56
CA PHE A 260 -12.94 7.97 11.43
C PHE A 260 -14.22 8.16 12.25
N LYS A 261 -14.65 9.41 12.48
CA LYS A 261 -15.80 9.76 13.34
C LYS A 261 -17.11 10.02 12.59
N LYS A 262 -17.22 9.57 11.33
CA LYS A 262 -18.43 9.80 10.52
C LYS A 262 -19.66 9.03 11.03
N SER A 263 -19.44 7.83 11.58
CA SER A 263 -20.50 6.92 12.03
C SER A 263 -20.46 6.64 13.54
N GLY A 264 -19.89 7.55 14.33
CA GLY A 264 -19.76 7.38 15.78
C GLY A 264 -18.51 8.02 16.36
N SER A 265 -18.15 7.62 17.57
CA SER A 265 -16.91 8.04 18.22
C SER A 265 -15.68 7.34 17.61
N LEU A 266 -14.49 7.83 17.95
CA LEU A 266 -13.25 7.14 17.56
C LEU A 266 -13.16 5.74 18.19
N VAL A 267 -13.67 5.59 19.42
CA VAL A 267 -13.72 4.28 20.09
C VAL A 267 -14.65 3.32 19.35
N ASP A 268 -15.78 3.80 18.84
CA ASP A 268 -16.69 2.97 18.02
C ASP A 268 -15.99 2.49 16.74
N TYR A 269 -15.22 3.36 16.09
CA TYR A 269 -14.43 2.97 14.92
C TYR A 269 -13.36 1.94 15.26
N LEU A 270 -12.56 2.18 16.31
CA LEU A 270 -11.50 1.25 16.73
C LEU A 270 -12.08 -0.13 17.10
N ASN A 271 -13.24 -0.16 17.76
CA ASN A 271 -13.93 -1.40 18.15
C ASN A 271 -14.42 -2.25 16.96
N GLN A 272 -14.45 -1.71 15.73
CA GLN A 272 -14.75 -2.51 14.54
C GLN A 272 -13.60 -3.46 14.17
N TYR A 273 -12.37 -3.12 14.54
CA TYR A 273 -11.15 -3.80 14.09
C TYR A 273 -10.25 -4.28 15.24
N SER A 274 -10.39 -3.70 16.43
CA SER A 274 -9.61 -4.04 17.62
C SER A 274 -9.93 -5.45 18.12
N ASP A 275 -8.90 -6.23 18.43
CA ASP A 275 -9.03 -7.54 19.07
C ASP A 275 -9.45 -7.42 20.56
N VAL A 276 -9.28 -6.23 21.14
CA VAL A 276 -9.72 -5.89 22.51
C VAL A 276 -10.94 -4.98 22.45
N LYS A 277 -12.00 -5.31 23.20
CA LYS A 277 -13.16 -4.42 23.37
C LYS A 277 -12.76 -3.20 24.23
N ILE A 278 -12.77 -2.03 23.60
CA ILE A 278 -12.47 -0.74 24.24
C ILE A 278 -13.74 -0.20 24.89
N SER A 279 -13.63 0.25 26.13
CA SER A 279 -14.71 0.91 26.85
C SER A 279 -15.00 2.31 26.29
N ALA A 280 -16.25 2.75 26.38
CA ALA A 280 -16.67 4.06 25.87
C ALA A 280 -15.98 5.23 26.59
N ASP A 281 -15.55 5.03 27.84
CA ASP A 281 -14.85 6.00 28.68
C ASP A 281 -13.32 5.87 28.64
N ALA A 282 -12.78 5.00 27.77
CA ALA A 282 -11.36 4.76 27.66
C ALA A 282 -10.58 6.05 27.38
N LYS A 283 -9.44 6.22 28.07
CA LYS A 283 -8.58 7.39 27.90
C LYS A 283 -7.75 7.24 26.63
N VAL A 284 -8.03 8.07 25.63
CA VAL A 284 -7.28 8.09 24.35
C VAL A 284 -6.11 9.07 24.42
N ARG A 285 -4.91 8.57 24.13
CA ARG A 285 -3.67 9.32 23.96
C ARG A 285 -3.05 8.96 22.60
N TYR A 286 -2.20 9.84 22.09
CA TYR A 286 -1.53 9.63 20.81
C TYR A 286 -0.02 9.45 21.02
N LYS A 287 0.55 8.40 20.41
CA LYS A 287 2.00 8.13 20.42
C LYS A 287 2.75 9.17 19.61
N ASP A 288 4.05 9.30 19.84
CA ASP A 288 4.91 10.04 18.91
C ASP A 288 5.02 9.35 17.56
N TYR A 289 5.34 10.15 16.54
CA TYR A 289 5.34 9.70 15.16
C TYR A 289 6.76 9.76 14.62
N ASN A 290 7.31 8.60 14.35
CA ASN A 290 8.65 8.44 13.78
C ASN A 290 8.57 8.62 12.26
N TRP A 291 9.23 9.68 11.79
CA TRP A 291 9.29 10.08 10.38
C TRP A 291 10.45 9.45 9.60
N ALA A 292 11.32 8.66 10.24
CA ALA A 292 12.35 7.91 9.53
C ALA A 292 11.74 7.03 8.43
N LEU A 293 12.48 6.77 7.36
CA LEU A 293 12.01 5.92 6.28
C LEU A 293 11.62 4.52 6.77
N ASN A 294 10.66 3.90 6.09
CA ASN A 294 10.18 2.54 6.36
C ASN A 294 10.97 1.46 5.60
N ASN A 295 12.30 1.50 5.72
CA ASN A 295 13.24 0.59 5.03
C ASN A 295 14.06 -0.29 5.96
#